data_AF-A0A960ZP63-F1
#
_entry.id   AF-A0A960ZP63-F1
#
_cell.length_a   1.000
_cell.length_b   1.000
_cell.length_c   1.000
_cell.angle_alpha   90.00
_cell.angle_beta   90.00
_cell.angle_gamma   90.00
#
_symmetry.space_group_name_H-M   'P 1'
#
loop_
_entity.id
_entity.type
_entity.pdbx_description
1 polymer ?
#
loop_
_entity_poly.entity_id
_entity_poly.type
_entity_poly.pdbx_seq_one_letter_code
_entity_poly.pdbx_strand_id
1 'polypeptide(L)' 'MTPQLSEFFEFLRFPSISTDSRHREDVRRCANFLAEKCRSMGLGVELHETPGHPILVARS' A
#
# COMPACT_ATOMS: atom_id res chain seq x y z
N MET A 1 -6.35 -21.88 -5.25
CA MET A 1 -6.06 -20.45 -5.44
C MET A 1 -4.54 -20.29 -5.41
N THR A 2 -3.93 -19.58 -6.34
CA THR A 2 -2.46 -19.41 -6.32
C THR A 2 -2.06 -18.40 -5.24
N PRO A 3 -0.80 -18.41 -4.75
CA PRO A 3 -0.32 -17.40 -3.81
C PRO A 3 -0.50 -15.97 -4.33
N GLN A 4 -0.21 -15.74 -5.62
CA GLN A 4 -0.31 -14.43 -6.25
C GLN A 4 -1.75 -13.90 -6.27
N LEU A 5 -2.73 -14.77 -6.57
CA LEU A 5 -4.14 -14.39 -6.52
C LEU A 5 -4.61 -14.12 -5.10
N SER A 6 -4.07 -14.85 -4.12
CA SER A 6 -4.41 -14.63 -2.70
C SER A 6 -3.92 -13.27 -2.21
N GLU A 7 -2.69 -12.92 -2.53
CA GLU A 7 -2.14 -11.59 -2.24
C GLU A 7 -2.87 -10.47 -2.99
N PHE A 8 -3.24 -10.70 -4.26
CA PHE A 8 -4.02 -9.74 -5.02
C PHE A 8 -5.40 -9.50 -4.38
N PHE A 9 -6.09 -10.55 -3.95
CA PHE A 9 -7.37 -10.41 -3.25
C PHE A 9 -7.22 -9.75 -1.87
N GLU A 10 -6.10 -9.96 -1.18
CA GLU A 10 -5.80 -9.22 0.05
C GLU A 10 -5.61 -7.73 -0.22
N PHE A 11 -4.86 -7.38 -1.27
CA PHE A 11 -4.69 -6.00 -1.71
C PHE A 11 -6.01 -5.32 -2.11
N LEU A 12 -6.92 -6.04 -2.76
CA LEU A 12 -8.24 -5.51 -3.13
C LEU A 12 -9.18 -5.24 -1.95
N ARG A 13 -8.87 -5.74 -0.74
CA ARG A 13 -9.71 -5.52 0.45
C ARG A 13 -9.55 -4.12 1.05
N PHE A 14 -8.54 -3.35 0.66
CA PHE A 14 -8.38 -1.98 1.12
C PHE A 14 -9.30 -1.04 0.31
N PRO A 15 -10.30 -0.39 0.93
CA PRO A 15 -11.16 0.57 0.24
C PRO A 15 -10.41 1.90 0.08
N SER A 16 -9.37 1.90 -0.73
CA SER A 16 -8.42 3.00 -0.93
C SER A 16 -8.94 4.09 -1.88
N ILE A 17 -10.15 4.60 -1.61
CA ILE A 17 -10.83 5.61 -2.42
C ILE A 17 -10.31 7.01 -2.04
N SER A 18 -9.36 7.54 -2.80
CA SER A 18 -8.66 8.81 -2.47
C SER A 18 -9.52 10.07 -2.58
N THR A 19 -10.58 10.05 -3.39
CA THR A 19 -11.49 11.19 -3.55
C THR A 19 -12.48 11.36 -2.40
N ASP A 20 -12.63 10.34 -1.54
CA ASP A 20 -13.52 10.37 -0.38
C ASP A 20 -12.71 10.45 0.91
N SER A 21 -12.84 11.56 1.63
CA SER A 21 -12.09 11.80 2.86
C SER A 21 -12.35 10.77 3.97
N ARG A 22 -13.47 10.03 3.92
CA ARG A 22 -13.77 8.95 4.86
C ARG A 22 -12.79 7.78 4.76
N HIS A 23 -12.15 7.63 3.60
CA HIS A 23 -11.19 6.55 3.31
C HIS A 23 -9.72 6.97 3.46
N ARG A 24 -9.43 8.13 4.07
CA ARG A 24 -8.03 8.58 4.26
C ARG A 24 -7.15 7.55 4.97
N GLU A 25 -7.65 6.94 6.03
CA GLU A 25 -6.92 5.90 6.76
C GLU A 25 -6.81 4.60 5.96
N ASP A 26 -7.82 4.25 5.16
CA ASP A 26 -7.76 3.08 4.28
C ASP A 26 -6.66 3.21 3.23
N VAL A 27 -6.52 4.39 2.62
CA VAL A 27 -5.43 4.69 1.68
C VAL A 27 -4.07 4.57 2.38
N ARG A 28 -3.94 5.06 3.62
CA ARG A 28 -2.70 4.90 4.39
C ARG A 28 -2.40 3.44 4.73
N ARG A 29 -3.39 2.66 5.16
CA ARG A 29 -3.21 1.22 5.40
C ARG A 29 -2.78 0.48 4.13
N CYS A 30 -3.37 0.84 2.99
CA CYS A 30 -3.01 0.31 1.68
C CYS A 30 -1.55 0.60 1.33
N ALA A 31 -1.09 1.84 1.53
CA ALA A 31 0.30 2.24 1.32
C ALA A 31 1.27 1.47 2.24
N ASN A 32 0.92 1.29 3.52
CA ASN A 32 1.72 0.52 4.47
C ASN A 32 1.78 -0.97 4.10
N PHE A 33 0.67 -1.56 3.62
CA PHE A 33 0.67 -2.93 3.12
C PHE A 33 1.64 -3.11 1.94
N LEU A 34 1.61 -2.18 0.99
CA LEU A 34 2.57 -2.18 -0.14
C LEU A 34 4.01 -2.00 0.34
N ALA A 35 4.25 -1.20 1.39
CA ALA A 35 5.57 -1.00 1.97
C ALA A 35 6.14 -2.31 2.51
N GLU A 36 5.37 -3.03 3.33
CA GLU A 36 5.77 -4.34 3.85
C GLU A 36 5.96 -5.37 2.74
N LYS A 37 5.09 -5.35 1.72
CA LYS A 37 5.24 -6.23 0.56
C LYS A 37 6.55 -5.98 -0.16
N CYS A 38 6.89 -4.72 -0.49
CA CYS A 38 8.17 -4.37 -1.10
C CYS A 38 9.37 -4.75 -0.22
N ARG A 39 9.29 -4.54 1.11
CA ARG A 39 10.33 -4.98 2.05
C ARG A 39 10.53 -6.50 2.02
N SER A 40 9.45 -7.27 2.02
CA SER A 40 9.51 -8.75 1.94
C SER A 40 10.14 -9.26 0.64
N MET A 41 10.11 -8.45 -0.43
CA MET A 41 10.79 -8.74 -1.70
C MET A 41 12.28 -8.35 -1.69
N GLY A 42 12.79 -7.82 -0.58
CA GLY A 42 14.19 -7.39 -0.43
C GLY A 42 14.49 -5.98 -0.94
N LEU A 43 13.46 -5.18 -1.25
CA LEU A 43 13.64 -3.80 -1.73
C LEU A 43 13.87 -2.83 -0.55
N GLY A 44 14.70 -1.82 -0.77
CA GLY A 44 14.75 -0.65 0.11
C GLY A 44 13.48 0.20 -0.06
N VAL A 45 12.76 0.45 1.03
CA VAL A 45 11.44 1.11 1.00
C VAL A 45 11.41 2.36 1.88
N GLU A 46 11.00 3.48 1.29
CA GLU A 46 10.79 4.76 1.95
C GLU A 46 9.34 5.22 1.76
N LEU A 47 8.72 5.69 2.85
CA LEU A 47 7.39 6.29 2.84
C LEU A 47 7.54 7.78 3.10
N HIS A 48 7.17 8.61 2.12
CA HIS A 48 7.27 10.05 2.19
C HIS A 48 5.90 10.66 2.52
N GLU A 49 5.84 11.41 3.60
CA GLU A 49 4.65 12.16 4.00
C GLU A 49 4.38 13.33 3.05
N THR A 50 3.11 13.59 2.77
CA THR A 50 2.64 14.73 1.98
C THR A 50 1.45 15.39 2.69
N PRO A 51 0.98 16.58 2.27
CA PRO A 51 -0.25 17.15 2.82
C PRO A 51 -1.49 16.24 2.63
N GLY A 52 -1.44 15.34 1.64
CA GLY A 52 -2.48 14.37 1.33
C GLY A 52 -2.08 12.95 1.72
N HIS A 53 -2.09 12.06 0.73
CA HIS A 53 -1.73 10.66 0.91
C HIS A 53 -0.20 10.47 0.81
N PRO A 54 0.38 9.52 1.55
CA PRO A 54 1.82 9.28 1.48
C PRO A 54 2.23 8.72 0.11
N ILE A 55 3.49 8.95 -0.26
CA ILE A 55 4.11 8.37 -1.45
C ILE A 55 5.08 7.28 -0.99
N LEU A 56 4.99 6.11 -1.61
CA LEU A 56 5.93 5.01 -1.40
C LEU A 56 6.95 4.98 -2.53
N VAL A 57 8.23 4.91 -2.17
CA VAL A 57 9.34 4.68 -3.11
C VAL A 57 10.05 3.39 -2.73
N ALA A 58 10.25 2.50 -3.70
CA ALA A 58 10.97 1.24 -3.54
C ALA A 58 12.11 1.13 -4.56
N ARG A 59 13.29 0.68 -4.11
CA ARG A 59 14.49 0.51 -4.95
C ARG A 59 15.19 -0.81 -4.65
N SER A 60 15.82 -1.41 -5.67
CA SER A 60 16.65 -2.62 -5.56
C SER A 60 18.05 -2.32 -5.03
#